data_AF-A0A967U5N1-F1
#
_entry.id   AF-A0A967U5N1-F1
#
_cell.length_a   1.000
_cell.length_b   1.000
_cell.length_c   1.000
_cell.angle_alpha   90.00
_cell.angle_beta   90.00
_cell.angle_gamma   90.00
#
_symmetry.space_group_name_H-M   'P 1'
#
loop_
_entity.id
_entity.type
_entity.pdbx_description
1 polymer ?
#
loop_
_entity_poly.entity_id
_entity_poly.type
_entity_poly.pdbx_seq_one_letter_code
_entity_poly.pdbx_strand_id
1 'polypeptide(L)' 'PQEQVDAIKKEMADAEVDFTFVGYDGVQHSFTNPIATRVGKKYKIPLVYDRTADIKSWAYMQGYFKRIFSK' A
#
# COMPACT_ATOMS: atom_id res chain seq x y z
N PRO A 1 -8.93 -6.98 -8.25
CA PRO A 1 -7.83 -6.04 -7.91
C PRO A 1 -6.70 -6.02 -8.95
N GLN A 2 -6.26 -7.18 -9.46
CA GLN A 2 -5.12 -7.24 -10.38
C GLN A 2 -5.31 -6.39 -11.64
N GLU A 3 -6.48 -6.49 -12.29
CA GLU A 3 -6.83 -5.68 -13.46
C GLU A 3 -6.71 -4.17 -13.21
N GLN A 4 -7.14 -3.69 -12.04
CA GLN A 4 -7.03 -2.26 -11.67
C GLN A 4 -5.57 -1.85 -11.42
N VAL A 5 -4.76 -2.72 -10.82
CA VAL A 5 -3.33 -2.49 -10.62
C VAL A 5 -2.61 -2.41 -11.97
N ASP A 6 -2.95 -3.30 -12.90
CA ASP A 6 -2.35 -3.33 -14.23
C ASP A 6 -2.77 -2.14 -15.07
N ALA A 7 -4.03 -1.69 -14.97
CA ALA A 7 -4.50 -0.47 -15.59
C ALA A 7 -3.71 0.76 -15.11
N ILE A 8 -3.54 0.94 -13.78
CA ILE A 8 -2.74 2.05 -13.24
C ILE A 8 -1.28 1.95 -13.70
N LYS A 9 -0.66 0.76 -13.66
CA LYS A 9 0.72 0.58 -14.14
C LYS A 9 0.85 0.97 -15.60
N LYS A 10 -0.13 0.62 -16.44
CA LYS A 10 -0.16 1.01 -17.84
C LYS A 10 -0.28 2.52 -18.00
N GLU A 11 -1.20 3.17 -17.29
CA GLU A 11 -1.37 4.63 -17.34
C GLU A 11 -0.09 5.37 -16.94
N MET A 12 0.60 4.91 -15.88
CA MET A 12 1.86 5.52 -15.43
C MET A 12 2.99 5.27 -16.42
N ALA A 13 3.04 4.11 -17.06
CA ALA A 13 4.02 3.80 -18.11
C ALA A 13 3.79 4.65 -19.37
N ASP A 14 2.54 4.77 -19.82
CA ASP A 14 2.14 5.59 -20.96
C ASP A 14 2.42 7.08 -20.72
N ALA A 15 2.44 7.52 -19.46
CA ALA A 15 2.75 8.89 -19.04
C ALA A 15 4.26 9.16 -18.80
N GLU A 16 5.12 8.14 -18.91
CA GLU A 16 6.57 8.22 -18.71
C GLU A 16 7.00 8.83 -17.35
N VAL A 17 6.21 8.60 -16.29
CA VAL A 17 6.49 9.14 -14.95
C VAL A 17 7.40 8.22 -14.12
N ASP A 18 8.17 8.78 -13.18
CA ASP A 18 8.90 8.00 -12.15
C ASP A 18 7.88 7.38 -11.18
N PHE A 19 7.41 6.18 -11.53
CA PHE A 19 6.40 5.43 -10.80
C PHE A 19 6.96 4.13 -10.24
N THR A 20 6.61 3.83 -8.99
CA THR A 20 6.89 2.53 -8.38
C THR A 20 5.66 2.03 -7.63
N PHE A 21 5.22 0.82 -7.97
CA PHE A 21 4.14 0.13 -7.26
C PHE A 21 4.74 -0.84 -6.23
N VAL A 22 4.31 -0.73 -4.97
CA VAL A 22 4.69 -1.65 -3.90
C VAL A 22 3.44 -2.36 -3.38
N GLY A 23 3.30 -3.63 -3.73
CA GLY A 23 2.22 -4.51 -3.26
C GLY A 23 2.67 -5.41 -2.12
N TYR A 24 1.74 -5.80 -1.25
CA TYR A 24 1.96 -6.74 -0.16
C TYR A 24 1.01 -7.93 -0.30
N ASP A 25 1.55 -9.11 -0.56
CA ASP A 25 0.76 -10.31 -0.80
C ASP A 25 -0.03 -10.73 0.46
N GLY A 26 -1.31 -11.05 0.27
CA GLY A 26 -2.20 -11.50 1.35
C GLY A 26 -2.68 -10.39 2.29
N VAL A 27 -2.28 -9.14 2.07
CA VAL A 27 -2.63 -8.00 2.92
C VAL A 27 -3.98 -7.39 2.51
N GLN A 28 -4.83 -7.13 3.49
CA GLN A 28 -6.18 -6.57 3.28
C GLN A 28 -6.22 -5.05 3.46
N HIS A 29 -7.38 -4.46 3.15
CA HIS A 29 -7.56 -3.02 3.30
C HIS A 29 -7.45 -2.59 4.78
N SER A 30 -6.98 -1.34 4.99
CA SER A 30 -6.69 -0.77 6.31
C SER A 30 -5.58 -1.47 7.12
N PHE A 31 -4.61 -2.09 6.45
CA PHE A 31 -3.51 -2.81 7.09
C PHE A 31 -2.60 -1.98 8.00
N THR A 32 -2.59 -0.65 7.87
CA THR A 32 -1.82 0.27 8.71
C THR A 32 -2.55 0.68 10.00
N ASN A 33 -3.84 0.34 10.15
CA ASN A 33 -4.63 0.75 11.30
C ASN A 33 -4.75 -0.41 12.31
N PRO A 34 -4.17 -0.32 13.52
CA PRO A 34 -4.24 -1.36 14.54
C PRO A 34 -5.66 -1.78 14.94
N ILE A 35 -6.65 -0.91 14.73
CA ILE A 35 -8.06 -1.16 15.06
C ILE A 35 -8.79 -1.90 13.93
N ALA A 36 -8.22 -1.98 12.72
CA ALA A 36 -8.86 -2.53 11.52
C ALA A 36 -9.44 -3.93 11.75
N THR A 37 -8.67 -4.85 12.34
CA THR A 37 -9.13 -6.23 12.60
C THR A 37 -10.37 -6.27 13.49
N ARG A 38 -10.45 -5.39 14.51
CA ARG A 38 -11.61 -5.33 15.41
C ARG A 38 -12.84 -4.81 14.69
N VAL A 39 -12.69 -3.78 13.85
CA VAL A 39 -13.78 -3.19 13.05
C VAL A 39 -14.24 -4.16 11.97
N GLY A 40 -13.29 -4.81 11.27
CA GLY A 40 -13.57 -5.83 10.27
C GLY A 40 -14.40 -6.98 10.82
N LYS A 41 -14.05 -7.48 12.02
CA LYS A 41 -14.86 -8.49 12.72
C LYS A 41 -16.25 -7.97 13.12
N LYS A 42 -16.33 -6.76 13.69
CA LYS A 42 -17.60 -6.17 14.16
C LYS A 42 -18.62 -5.99 13.03
N TYR A 43 -18.18 -5.50 11.88
CA TYR A 43 -19.05 -5.19 10.75
C TYR A 43 -19.03 -6.25 9.64
N LYS A 44 -18.27 -7.34 9.82
CA LYS A 44 -18.10 -8.44 8.86
C LYS A 44 -17.59 -7.96 7.49
N ILE A 45 -16.60 -7.07 7.52
CA ILE A 45 -15.93 -6.51 6.32
C ILE A 45 -14.45 -6.89 6.30
N PRO A 46 -13.80 -6.97 5.12
CA PRO A 46 -12.42 -7.44 4.96
C PRO A 46 -11.38 -6.37 5.34
N LEU A 47 -11.38 -5.98 6.62
CA LEU A 47 -10.39 -5.08 7.21
C LEU A 47 -9.54 -5.84 8.23
N VAL A 48 -8.23 -5.85 8.01
CA VAL A 48 -7.28 -6.56 8.87
C VAL A 48 -6.03 -5.72 9.01
N TYR A 49 -5.62 -5.50 10.26
CA TYR A 49 -4.32 -4.92 10.58
C TYR A 49 -3.21 -5.92 10.24
N ASP A 50 -2.20 -5.48 9.50
CA ASP A 50 -0.99 -6.27 9.23
C ASP A 50 0.25 -5.48 9.65
N ARG A 51 0.84 -5.87 10.78
CA ARG A 51 2.01 -5.20 11.36
C ARG A 51 3.23 -5.22 10.43
N THR A 52 3.40 -6.28 9.65
CA THR A 52 4.56 -6.42 8.76
C THR A 52 4.43 -5.45 7.59
N ALA A 53 3.25 -5.39 6.98
CA ALA A 53 2.96 -4.46 5.89
C ALA A 53 2.98 -3.00 6.35
N ASP A 54 2.46 -2.70 7.54
CA ASP A 54 2.53 -1.40 8.20
C ASP A 54 3.98 -0.90 8.29
N ILE A 55 4.85 -1.66 8.95
CA ILE A 55 6.27 -1.31 9.13
C ILE A 55 7.00 -1.18 7.79
N LYS A 56 6.81 -2.13 6.87
CA LYS A 56 7.46 -2.11 5.55
C LYS A 56 7.03 -0.91 4.71
N SER A 57 5.73 -0.60 4.69
CA SER A 57 5.18 0.52 3.92
C SER A 57 5.67 1.86 4.43
N TRP A 58 5.76 2.01 5.76
CA TRP A 58 6.29 3.20 6.38
C TRP A 58 7.78 3.39 6.07
N ALA A 59 8.57 2.33 6.22
CA ALA A 59 10.00 2.38 5.92
C ALA A 59 10.27 2.71 4.45
N TYR A 60 9.51 2.12 3.53
CA TYR A 60 9.61 2.42 2.09
C TYR A 60 9.32 3.89 1.81
N MET A 61 8.21 4.43 2.36
CA MET A 61 7.85 5.84 2.22
C MET A 61 8.96 6.76 2.76
N GLN A 62 9.50 6.47 3.94
CA GLN A 62 10.61 7.25 4.51
C GLN A 62 11.86 7.21 3.63
N GLY A 63 12.21 6.04 3.08
CA GLY A 63 13.34 5.90 2.16
C GLY A 63 13.14 6.69 0.88
N TYR A 64 11.93 6.63 0.30
CA TYR A 64 11.56 7.40 -0.88
C TYR A 64 11.63 8.91 -0.61
N PHE A 65 11.07 9.40 0.51
CA PHE A 65 11.13 10.82 0.88
C PHE A 65 12.56 11.31 1.10
N LYS A 66 13.41 10.51 1.77
CA LYS A 66 14.84 10.83 1.83
C LYS A 66 15.42 10.98 0.42
N ARG A 67 15.19 10.01 -0.48
CA ARG A 67 15.70 10.09 -1.87
C ARG A 67 15.29 11.37 -2.58
N ILE A 68 14.02 11.78 -2.51
CA ILE A 68 13.51 12.92 -3.30
C ILE A 68 13.77 14.29 -2.66
N PHE A 69 13.91 14.35 -1.33
CA PHE A 69 14.11 15.61 -0.61
C PHE A 69 15.55 15.86 -0.15
N SER A 70 16.50 14.93 -0.34
CA SER A 70 17.92 15.12 0.04
C SER A 70 18.70 16.05 -0.91
N LYS A 71 18.06 17.08 -1.46
CA LYS A 71 18.72 18.13 -2.24
C LYS A 71 19.15 19.28 -1.34
#